data_AF-A0A938WDJ0-F1
#
_entry.id   AF-A0A938WDJ0-F1
#
_cell.length_a   1.000
_cell.length_b   1.000
_cell.length_c   1.000
_cell.angle_alpha   90.00
_cell.angle_beta   90.00
_cell.angle_gamma   90.00
#
_symmetry.space_group_name_H-M   'P 1'
#
loop_
_entity.id
_entity.type
_entity.pdbx_description
1 polymer ?
#
loop_
_entity_poly.entity_id
_entity_poly.type
_entity_poly.pdbx_seq_one_letter_code
_entity_poly.pdbx_strand_id
1 'polypeptide(L)' 'CHACGLPLSPADRELPSYREGVSCLHCLDRFSDADRERFAERQHQMRLARERGEQHIGARLAAAPAGG' A
#
# COMPACT_ATOMS: atom_id res chain seq x y z
N CYS A 1 -9.46 -5.48 -2.66
CA CYS A 1 -9.24 -4.08 -3.05
C CYS A 1 -9.24 -3.21 -1.80
N HIS A 2 -8.13 -2.52 -1.49
CA HIS A 2 -8.07 -1.67 -0.29
C HIS A 2 -8.88 -0.37 -0.40
N ALA A 3 -9.34 0.01 -1.59
CA ALA A 3 -10.23 1.16 -1.77
C ALA A 3 -11.69 0.84 -1.40
N CYS A 4 -12.24 -0.28 -1.90
CA CYS A 4 -13.65 -0.62 -1.71
C CYS A 4 -13.92 -1.80 -0.76
N GLY A 5 -12.89 -2.49 -0.27
CA GLY A 5 -13.01 -3.66 0.60
C GLY A 5 -13.37 -4.98 -0.09
N LEU A 6 -13.78 -4.95 -1.36
CA LEU A 6 -14.15 -6.18 -2.09
C LEU A 6 -12.93 -7.10 -2.32
N PRO A 7 -13.10 -8.42 -2.24
CA PRO A 7 -12.04 -9.37 -2.61
C PRO A 7 -11.71 -9.23 -4.10
N LEU A 8 -10.48 -9.55 -4.47
CA LEU A 8 -10.02 -9.59 -5.86
C LEU A 8 -9.28 -10.90 -6.09
N SER A 9 -9.56 -11.57 -7.21
CA SER A 9 -8.74 -12.66 -7.69
C SER A 9 -7.38 -12.15 -8.19
N PRO A 10 -6.40 -13.03 -8.43
CA PRO A 10 -5.13 -12.63 -9.06
C PRO A 10 -5.34 -12.01 -10.45
N ALA A 11 -6.22 -12.59 -11.27
CA ALA A 11 -6.51 -12.09 -12.62
C ALA A 11 -7.11 -10.67 -12.60
N ASP A 12 -7.94 -10.36 -11.61
CA ASP A 12 -8.52 -9.01 -11.46
C ASP A 12 -7.46 -7.93 -11.22
N ARG A 13 -6.29 -8.31 -10.67
CA ARG A 13 -5.17 -7.39 -10.40
C ARG A 13 -4.34 -7.11 -11.64
N GLU A 14 -4.50 -7.90 -12.70
CA GLU A 14 -3.81 -7.70 -13.98
C GLU A 14 -4.61 -6.78 -14.92
N LEU A 15 -5.87 -6.48 -14.58
CA LEU A 15 -6.72 -5.62 -15.39
C LEU A 15 -6.28 -4.15 -15.33
N PRO A 16 -6.45 -3.37 -16.42
CA PRO A 16 -6.13 -1.94 -16.43
C PRO A 16 -6.89 -1.11 -15.39
N SER A 17 -8.06 -1.60 -14.96
CA SER A 17 -8.88 -0.98 -13.91
C SER A 17 -8.25 -1.04 -12.51
N TYR A 18 -7.27 -1.93 -12.31
CA TYR A 18 -6.63 -2.15 -11.02
C TYR A 18 -5.47 -1.19 -10.81
N ARG A 19 -5.56 -0.42 -9.73
CA ARG A 19 -4.44 0.33 -9.16
C ARG A 19 -4.41 0.01 -7.67
N GLU A 20 -3.31 -0.56 -7.20
CA GLU A 20 -3.19 -1.00 -5.81
C GLU A 20 -3.54 0.14 -4.85
N GLY A 21 -4.42 -0.13 -3.89
CA GLY A 21 -4.86 0.88 -2.91
C GLY A 21 -5.88 1.90 -3.42
N VAL A 22 -6.06 2.04 -4.75
CA VAL A 22 -6.78 3.14 -5.38
C VAL A 22 -8.06 2.70 -6.09
N SER A 23 -8.00 1.69 -6.95
CA SER A 23 -9.15 1.24 -7.75
C SER A 23 -9.06 -0.24 -8.13
N CYS A 24 -10.21 -0.81 -8.48
CA CYS A 24 -10.34 -2.13 -9.11
C CYS A 24 -11.52 -2.15 -10.08
N LEU A 25 -11.70 -3.25 -10.80
CA LEU A 25 -12.82 -3.47 -11.72
C LEU A 25 -14.19 -3.12 -11.13
N HIS A 26 -14.39 -3.36 -9.83
CA HIS A 26 -15.67 -3.13 -9.16
C HIS A 26 -15.88 -1.69 -8.66
N CYS A 27 -14.83 -0.87 -8.56
CA CYS A 27 -14.95 0.48 -8.02
C CYS A 27 -14.33 1.58 -8.89
N LEU A 28 -13.83 1.24 -10.07
CA LEU A 28 -13.26 2.20 -11.02
C LEU A 28 -14.25 3.33 -11.35
N ASP A 29 -15.55 3.08 -11.41
CA ASP A 29 -16.54 4.13 -11.70
C ASP A 29 -17.40 4.51 -10.50
N ARG A 30 -17.12 3.92 -9.32
CA ARG A 30 -17.91 4.13 -8.11
C ARG A 30 -17.47 5.35 -7.31
N PHE A 31 -16.18 5.68 -7.38
CA PHE A 31 -15.59 6.77 -6.61
C PHE A 31 -15.26 7.94 -7.53
N SER A 32 -15.29 9.15 -6.96
CA SER A 32 -14.86 10.35 -7.68
C SER A 32 -13.34 10.37 -7.85
N ASP A 33 -12.84 11.24 -8.73
CA ASP A 33 -11.39 11.42 -8.89
C ASP A 33 -10.75 11.98 -7.62
N ALA A 34 -11.45 12.87 -6.89
CA ALA A 34 -11.00 13.37 -5.60
C ALA A 34 -10.87 12.26 -4.54
N ASP A 35 -11.78 11.28 -4.54
CA ASP A 35 -11.65 10.11 -3.66
C ASP A 35 -10.46 9.24 -4.05
N ARG A 36 -10.23 9.04 -5.35
CA ARG A 36 -9.07 8.29 -5.86
C ARG A 36 -7.75 8.93 -5.45
N GLU A 37 -7.65 10.25 -5.51
CA GLU A 37 -6.45 10.98 -5.06
C GLU A 37 -6.18 10.75 -3.57
N ARG A 38 -7.22 10.87 -2.73
CA ARG A 38 -7.10 10.57 -1.29
C ARG A 38 -6.66 9.13 -1.03
N PHE A 39 -7.14 8.17 -1.82
CA PHE A 39 -6.75 6.77 -1.70
C PHE A 39 -5.30 6.54 -2.16
N ALA A 40 -4.88 7.20 -3.23
CA ALA A 40 -3.51 7.16 -3.72
C ALA A 40 -2.52 7.73 -2.69
N GLU A 41 -2.86 8.85 -2.07
CA GLU A 41 -2.04 9.45 -1.02
C GLU A 41 -1.94 8.52 0.20
N ARG A 42 -3.06 7.94 0.65
CA ARG A 42 -3.04 6.94 1.72
C ARG A 42 -2.14 5.75 1.38
N GLN A 43 -2.25 5.22 0.16
CA GLN A 43 -1.40 4.12 -0.30
C GLN A 43 0.07 4.52 -0.35
N HIS A 44 0.38 5.75 -0.78
CA HIS A 44 1.73 6.29 -0.80
C HIS A 44 2.31 6.38 0.61
N GLN A 45 1.57 6.95 1.58
CA GLN A 45 2.01 7.06 2.96
C GLN A 45 2.21 5.68 3.62
N MET A 46 1.36 4.71 3.31
CA MET A 46 1.54 3.32 3.76
C MET A 46 2.82 2.70 3.18
N ARG A 47 3.10 2.92 1.89
CA ARG A 47 4.34 2.44 1.26
C ARG A 47 5.58 3.09 1.89
N LEU A 48 5.58 4.41 2.08
CA LEU A 48 6.66 5.13 2.75
C LEU A 48 6.87 4.64 4.19
N ALA A 49 5.79 4.37 4.93
CA ALA A 49 5.90 3.83 6.28
C ALA A 49 6.50 2.41 6.30
N ARG A 50 6.14 1.57 5.33
CA ARG A 50 6.77 0.25 5.15
C ARG A 50 8.24 0.38 4.81
N GLU A 51 8.60 1.23 3.84
CA GLU A 51 9.99 1.50 3.46
C GLU A 51 10.80 2.00 4.68
N ARG A 52 10.25 2.93 5.49
CA ARG A 52 10.89 3.41 6.73
C ARG A 52 11.03 2.31 7.78
N GLY A 53 10.04 1.43 7.92
CA GLY A 53 10.08 0.28 8.84
C GLY A 53 11.04 -0.82 8.40
N GLU A 54 11.09 -1.10 7.09
CA GLU A 54 12.05 -2.01 6.45
C GLU A 54 13.47 -1.45 6.55
N GLN A 55 13.65 -0.13 6.47
CA GLN A 55 14.94 0.52 6.68
C GLN A 55 15.45 0.45 8.14
N HIS A 56 14.65 0.01 9.11
CA HIS A 56 15.05 0.07 10.53
C HIS A 56 15.46 -1.27 11.17
N ILE A 57 15.43 -2.41 10.47
CA ILE A 57 15.78 -3.72 11.07
C ILE A 57 16.79 -4.52 10.22
N GLY A 58 17.67 -3.83 9.47
CA GLY A 58 18.64 -4.50 8.58
C GLY A 58 20.08 -3.99 8.61
N ALA A 59 20.40 -2.93 9.37
CA ALA A 59 21.73 -2.29 9.30
C ALA A 59 22.49 -2.15 10.64
N ARG A 60 22.08 -2.83 11.72
CA ARG A 60 22.98 -3.08 12.87
C ARG A 60 22.50 -4.20 13.80
N LEU A 61 22.71 -5.45 13.42
CA LEU A 61 22.87 -6.57 14.37
C LEU A 61 24.31 -7.11 14.30
N ALA A 62 25.28 -6.21 14.34
CA ALA A 62 26.70 -6.52 14.51
C ALA A 62 27.38 -5.41 15.34
N ALA A 63 27.04 -5.34 16.62
CA ALA A 63 27.92 -4.83 17.67
C ALA A 63 27.34 -5.29 19.02
N ALA A 64 28.03 -6.23 19.67
CA ALA A 64 27.71 -6.73 21.00
C ALA A 64 28.16 -5.72 22.11
N PRO A 65 28.12 -6.04 23.43
CA PRO A 65 27.22 -5.41 24.41
C PRO A 65 27.93 -4.57 25.49
N ALA A 66 27.18 -3.70 26.19
CA ALA A 66 27.38 -3.23 27.58
C ALA A 66 26.18 -2.30 27.89
N GLY A 67 25.37 -2.49 28.94
CA GLY A 67 25.75 -2.36 30.35
C GLY A 67 25.26 -0.99 30.86
N GLY A 68 24.39 -0.99 31.87
CA GLY A 68 23.82 0.20 32.53
C GLY A 68 22.71 -0.18 33.48
#